data_AF-A0A7J2LLR5-F1
#
_entry.id   AF-A0A7J2LLR5-F1
#
_cell.length_a   1.000
_cell.length_b   1.000
_cell.length_c   1.000
_cell.angle_alpha   90.00
_cell.angle_beta   90.00
_cell.angle_gamma   90.00
#
_symmetry.space_group_name_H-M   'P 1'
#
loop_
_entity.id
_entity.type
_entity.pdbx_description
1 polymer ?
#
loop_
_entity_poly.entity_id
_entity_poly.type
_entity_poly.pdbx_seq_one_letter_code
_entity_poly.pdbx_strand_id
1 'polypeptide(L)'
;MEEAEPTPGLIESILEAEAVVVCPSNPIVSIGPILSVKGVREALLRSEAKKIAISPIVAGRPIKGPADKLMRGLGLEVSAYSVAKLYSDFLDVFIIDQADIDEKDRIERLGIKVISTNTIMRDLKDKVNLAKVVIEQVRGSRNQIL
;
A
#
# COMPACT_ATOMS: atom_id res chain seq x y z
N MET A 1 -15.37 15.22 -2.51
CA MET A 1 -15.46 13.74 -2.41
C MET A 1 -16.46 13.30 -1.36
N GLU A 2 -16.80 14.14 -0.36
CA GLU A 2 -17.77 13.80 0.69
C GLU A 2 -19.17 13.41 0.17
N GLU A 3 -19.53 13.86 -1.04
CA GLU A 3 -20.79 13.50 -1.70
C GLU A 3 -20.64 12.35 -2.73
N ALA A 4 -19.42 11.85 -2.94
CA ALA A 4 -19.18 10.78 -3.91
C ALA A 4 -19.55 9.41 -3.32
N GLU A 5 -20.30 8.63 -4.09
CA GLU A 5 -20.63 7.25 -3.76
C GLU A 5 -19.69 6.26 -4.47
N PRO A 6 -19.37 5.12 -3.82
CA PRO A 6 -18.61 4.07 -4.48
C PRO A 6 -19.41 3.51 -5.66
N THR A 7 -18.71 3.14 -6.74
CA THR A 7 -19.32 2.42 -7.86
C THR A 7 -20.01 1.14 -7.36
N PRO A 8 -21.19 0.77 -7.90
CA PRO A 8 -21.87 -0.47 -7.53
C PRO A 8 -20.94 -1.68 -7.55
N GLY A 9 -21.00 -2.49 -6.49
CA GLY A 9 -20.16 -3.69 -6.32
C GLY A 9 -18.75 -3.46 -5.76
N LEU A 10 -18.27 -2.20 -5.64
CA LEU A 10 -16.93 -1.94 -5.10
C LEU A 10 -16.79 -2.40 -3.63
N ILE A 11 -17.76 -2.04 -2.79
CA ILE A 11 -17.71 -2.38 -1.36
C ILE A 11 -17.77 -3.90 -1.15
N GLU A 12 -18.66 -4.58 -1.86
CA GLU A 12 -18.76 -6.04 -1.85
C GLU A 12 -17.47 -6.69 -2.31
N SER A 13 -16.87 -6.20 -3.41
CA SER A 13 -15.58 -6.68 -3.90
C SER A 13 -14.45 -6.53 -2.87
N ILE A 14 -14.45 -5.46 -2.06
CA ILE A 14 -13.46 -5.29 -0.99
C ILE A 14 -13.69 -6.30 0.14
N LEU A 15 -14.94 -6.54 0.51
CA LEU A 15 -15.30 -7.45 1.61
C LEU A 15 -15.08 -8.92 1.25
N GLU A 16 -15.30 -9.31 0.00
CA GLU A 16 -15.19 -10.70 -0.47
C GLU A 16 -13.80 -11.07 -1.03
N ALA A 17 -12.92 -10.09 -1.23
CA ALA A 17 -11.60 -10.33 -1.77
C ALA A 17 -10.73 -11.20 -0.85
N GLU A 18 -9.93 -12.10 -1.43
CA GLU A 18 -8.86 -12.79 -0.69
C GLU A 18 -7.71 -11.83 -0.31
N ALA A 19 -7.49 -10.80 -1.14
CA ALA A 19 -6.46 -9.80 -0.93
C ALA A 19 -6.82 -8.47 -1.59
N VAL A 20 -6.37 -7.38 -0.97
CA VAL A 20 -6.44 -6.02 -1.53
C VAL A 20 -5.03 -5.49 -1.68
N VAL A 21 -4.68 -5.04 -2.88
CA VAL A 21 -3.35 -4.51 -3.21
C VAL A 21 -3.44 -3.03 -3.53
N VAL A 22 -2.78 -2.20 -2.71
CA VAL A 22 -2.56 -0.78 -2.98
C VAL A 22 -1.27 -0.63 -3.78
N CYS A 23 -1.43 -0.41 -5.08
CA CYS A 23 -0.32 -0.20 -6.02
C CYS A 23 0.55 1.03 -5.64
N PRO A 24 1.82 1.11 -6.10
CA PRO A 24 2.75 2.20 -5.78
C PRO A 24 2.40 3.48 -6.56
N SER A 25 1.25 4.06 -6.22
CA SER A 25 0.71 5.29 -6.78
C SER A 25 0.80 6.43 -5.76
N ASN A 26 0.49 7.66 -6.18
CA ASN A 26 0.58 8.82 -5.31
C ASN A 26 -0.38 8.68 -4.11
N PRO A 27 0.12 8.73 -2.86
CA PRO A 27 -0.72 8.47 -1.68
C PRO A 27 -1.73 9.59 -1.43
N ILE A 28 -1.47 10.81 -1.91
CA ILE A 28 -2.28 12.00 -1.62
C ILE A 28 -3.32 12.27 -2.69
N VAL A 29 -2.96 12.17 -3.98
CA VAL A 29 -3.86 12.56 -5.10
C VAL A 29 -4.33 11.39 -5.96
N SER A 30 -3.91 10.17 -5.66
CA SER A 30 -4.39 8.97 -6.37
C SER A 30 -5.08 8.00 -5.40
N ILE A 31 -4.38 7.53 -4.38
CA ILE A 31 -4.94 6.59 -3.41
C ILE A 31 -5.81 7.32 -2.38
N GLY A 32 -5.35 8.44 -1.82
CA GLY A 32 -6.10 9.25 -0.87
C GLY A 32 -7.54 9.56 -1.31
N PRO A 33 -7.78 9.99 -2.57
CA PRO A 33 -9.11 10.20 -3.08
C PRO A 33 -9.98 8.94 -3.06
N ILE A 34 -9.45 7.78 -3.47
CA ILE A 34 -10.18 6.50 -3.44
C ILE A 34 -10.58 6.14 -2.01
N LEU A 35 -9.65 6.27 -1.06
CA LEU A 35 -9.90 6.00 0.36
C LEU A 35 -10.87 6.99 1.01
N SER A 36 -11.01 8.19 0.43
CA SER A 36 -11.93 9.24 0.92
C SER A 36 -13.36 9.07 0.41
N VAL A 37 -13.61 8.14 -0.52
CA VAL A 37 -14.97 7.80 -0.95
C VAL A 37 -15.67 7.07 0.18
N LYS A 38 -16.91 7.48 0.47
CA LYS A 38 -17.71 6.99 1.59
C LYS A 38 -17.78 5.46 1.60
N GLY A 39 -17.42 4.85 2.73
CA GLY A 39 -17.50 3.40 2.94
C GLY A 39 -16.28 2.61 2.47
N VAL A 40 -15.38 3.19 1.67
CA VAL A 40 -14.22 2.46 1.13
C VAL A 40 -13.23 2.11 2.23
N ARG A 41 -12.85 3.09 3.06
CA ARG A 41 -11.90 2.84 4.17
C ARG A 41 -12.51 1.94 5.23
N GLU A 42 -13.80 2.10 5.52
CA GLU A 42 -14.53 1.23 6.45
C GLU A 42 -14.61 -0.21 5.94
N ALA A 43 -14.80 -0.41 4.63
CA ALA A 43 -14.78 -1.74 4.04
C ALA A 43 -13.40 -2.40 4.17
N LEU A 44 -12.30 -1.66 3.97
CA LEU A 44 -10.95 -2.17 4.17
C LEU A 44 -10.68 -2.59 5.62
N LEU A 45 -11.18 -1.82 6.59
CA LEU A 45 -11.05 -2.12 8.02
C LEU A 45 -11.86 -3.36 8.43
N ARG A 46 -13.02 -3.60 7.79
CA ARG A 46 -13.90 -4.74 8.07
C ARG A 46 -13.54 -6.00 7.29
N SER A 47 -12.79 -5.88 6.21
CA SER A 47 -12.46 -6.98 5.31
C SER A 47 -11.43 -7.93 5.94
N GLU A 48 -11.68 -9.23 5.81
CA GLU A 48 -10.76 -10.30 6.18
C GLU A 48 -9.65 -10.51 5.13
N ALA A 49 -9.71 -9.79 4.00
CA ALA A 49 -8.69 -9.82 2.97
C ALA A 49 -7.29 -9.54 3.55
N LYS A 50 -6.26 -10.04 2.87
CA LYS A 50 -4.89 -9.58 3.13
C LYS A 50 -4.66 -8.21 2.48
N LYS A 51 -4.44 -7.15 3.26
CA LYS A 51 -4.19 -5.79 2.77
C LYS A 51 -2.69 -5.57 2.59
N ILE A 52 -2.26 -5.40 1.35
CA ILE A 52 -0.86 -5.24 0.96
C ILE A 52 -0.70 -3.90 0.24
N ALA A 53 0.35 -3.15 0.53
CA ALA A 53 0.67 -1.92 -0.18
C ALA A 53 2.14 -1.89 -0.58
N ILE A 54 2.43 -1.20 -1.69
CA ILE A 54 3.79 -1.03 -2.20
C ILE A 54 4.14 0.45 -2.10
N SER A 55 5.31 0.77 -1.55
CA SER A 55 5.78 2.14 -1.45
C SER A 55 5.93 2.77 -2.83
N PRO A 56 5.39 3.99 -3.06
CA PRO A 56 5.71 4.79 -4.23
C PRO A 56 6.99 5.62 -4.06
N ILE A 57 7.58 5.61 -2.85
CA ILE A 57 8.79 6.33 -2.47
C ILE A 57 9.96 5.35 -2.43
N VAL A 58 11.08 5.76 -3.03
CA VAL A 58 12.36 5.05 -3.05
C VAL A 58 13.47 6.05 -2.71
N ALA A 59 14.28 5.77 -1.68
CA ALA A 59 15.40 6.60 -1.25
C ALA A 59 15.00 8.08 -1.04
N GLY A 60 13.87 8.29 -0.37
CA GLY A 60 13.34 9.62 -0.05
C GLY A 60 12.74 10.39 -1.25
N ARG A 61 12.46 9.72 -2.38
CA ARG A 61 11.88 10.35 -3.58
C ARG A 61 10.80 9.48 -4.22
N PRO A 62 9.74 10.07 -4.80
CA PRO A 62 8.78 9.30 -5.59
C PRO A 62 9.40 8.78 -6.88
N ILE A 63 9.03 7.57 -7.30
CA ILE A 63 9.43 7.02 -8.60
C ILE A 63 8.89 7.90 -9.74
N LYS A 64 7.64 8.38 -9.60
CA LYS A 64 6.97 9.26 -10.58
C LYS A 64 6.06 10.27 -9.89
N GLY A 65 5.90 11.41 -10.53
CA GLY A 65 4.90 12.42 -10.16
C GLY A 65 5.26 13.25 -8.92
N PRO A 66 4.36 14.14 -8.49
CA PRO A 66 4.67 15.21 -7.54
C PRO A 66 4.45 14.82 -6.07
N ALA A 67 4.55 13.54 -5.71
CA ALA A 67 4.20 13.09 -4.36
C ALA A 67 5.06 13.76 -3.27
N ASP A 68 6.33 14.02 -3.55
CA ASP A 68 7.24 14.72 -2.64
C ASP A 68 6.77 16.14 -2.30
N LYS A 69 6.35 16.92 -3.30
CA LYS A 69 5.85 18.28 -3.12
C LYS A 69 4.58 18.30 -2.28
N LEU A 70 3.66 17.38 -2.57
CA LEU A 70 2.38 17.27 -1.87
C LEU A 70 2.57 16.82 -0.42
N MET A 71 3.42 15.81 -0.18
CA MET A 71 3.76 15.34 1.16
C MET A 71 4.41 16.46 1.97
N ARG A 72 5.41 17.17 1.42
CA ARG A 72 6.02 18.33 2.10
C ARG A 72 5.00 19.43 2.38
N GLY A 73 4.10 19.73 1.44
CA GLY A 73 3.04 20.71 1.62
C GLY A 73 2.07 20.38 2.76
N LEU A 74 1.91 19.09 3.08
CA LEU A 74 1.13 18.59 4.22
C LEU A 74 1.97 18.41 5.50
N GLY A 75 3.23 18.84 5.51
CA GLY A 75 4.15 18.67 6.65
C GLY A 75 4.61 17.23 6.87
N LEU A 76 4.47 16.36 5.86
CA LEU A 76 4.89 14.97 5.92
C LEU A 76 6.33 14.80 5.42
N GLU A 77 7.09 13.93 6.09
CA GLU A 77 8.38 13.44 5.60
C GLU A 77 8.16 12.66 4.29
N VAL A 78 9.00 12.90 3.27
CA VAL A 78 8.96 12.13 2.02
C VAL A 78 9.70 10.82 2.22
N SER A 79 9.04 9.85 2.83
CA SER A 79 9.61 8.54 3.18
C SER A 79 8.60 7.41 2.95
N ALA A 80 9.12 6.19 2.80
CA ALA A 80 8.29 4.98 2.80
C ALA A 80 7.50 4.86 4.11
N TYR A 81 8.10 5.24 5.24
CA TYR A 81 7.45 5.24 6.55
C TYR A 81 6.22 6.15 6.62
N SER A 82 6.30 7.38 6.12
CA SER A 82 5.14 8.28 6.08
C SER A 82 3.99 7.70 5.28
N VAL A 83 4.28 7.01 4.17
CA VAL A 83 3.25 6.32 3.39
C VAL A 83 2.66 5.15 4.17
N ALA A 84 3.49 4.31 4.81
CA ALA A 84 3.00 3.22 5.65
C ALA A 84 2.07 3.73 6.77
N LYS A 85 2.45 4.85 7.40
CA LYS A 85 1.66 5.51 8.45
C LYS A 85 0.30 6.02 7.96
N LEU A 86 0.18 6.48 6.72
CA LEU A 86 -1.11 6.91 6.15
C LEU A 86 -2.12 5.75 6.03
N TYR A 87 -1.62 4.51 5.91
CA TYR A 87 -2.40 3.30 5.70
C TYR A 87 -2.41 2.36 6.92
N SER A 88 -1.76 2.75 8.03
CA SER A 88 -1.44 1.83 9.13
C SER A 88 -2.66 1.30 9.88
N ASP A 89 -3.82 1.92 9.73
CA ASP A 89 -5.07 1.49 10.34
C ASP A 89 -5.67 0.25 9.66
N PHE A 90 -5.36 -0.01 8.38
CA PHE A 90 -5.88 -1.18 7.65
C PHE A 90 -4.80 -2.09 7.07
N LEU A 91 -3.54 -1.68 7.02
CA LEU A 91 -2.52 -2.39 6.27
C LEU A 91 -1.88 -3.56 7.04
N ASP A 92 -1.80 -4.74 6.40
CA ASP A 92 -1.15 -5.92 6.99
C ASP A 92 0.33 -6.04 6.57
N VAL A 93 0.63 -5.71 5.32
CA VAL A 93 1.97 -5.86 4.72
C VAL A 93 2.33 -4.63 3.90
N PHE A 94 3.56 -4.14 4.08
CA PHE A 94 4.10 -3.06 3.28
C PHE A 94 5.39 -3.50 2.57
N ILE A 95 5.40 -3.32 1.26
CA ILE A 95 6.54 -3.63 0.40
C ILE A 95 7.30 -2.35 0.12
N ILE A 96 8.58 -2.34 0.49
CA ILE A 96 9.49 -1.21 0.28
C ILE A 96 10.62 -1.59 -0.68
N ASP A 97 11.30 -0.59 -1.22
CA ASP A 97 12.49 -0.84 -2.02
C ASP A 97 13.66 -1.31 -1.15
N GLN A 98 14.64 -2.00 -1.74
CA GLN A 98 15.89 -2.35 -1.07
C GLN A 98 16.66 -1.12 -0.61
N ALA A 99 16.55 -0.01 -1.34
CA ALA A 99 17.18 1.25 -0.95
C ALA A 99 16.61 1.84 0.37
N ASP A 100 15.44 1.38 0.83
CA ASP A 100 14.76 1.88 2.03
C ASP A 100 14.79 0.84 3.17
N ILE A 101 15.65 -0.18 3.13
CA ILE A 101 15.67 -1.26 4.13
C ILE A 101 15.84 -0.74 5.57
N ASP A 102 16.53 0.38 5.75
CA ASP A 102 16.74 1.03 7.05
C ASP A 102 15.42 1.55 7.66
N GLU A 103 14.36 1.68 6.86
CA GLU A 103 13.02 2.08 7.30
C GLU A 103 12.23 0.92 7.92
N LYS A 104 12.69 -0.32 7.72
CA LYS A 104 11.97 -1.54 8.09
C LYS A 104 11.52 -1.51 9.55
N ASP A 105 12.46 -1.37 10.47
CA ASP A 105 12.17 -1.49 11.89
C ASP A 105 11.18 -0.41 12.37
N ARG A 106 11.25 0.80 11.80
CA ARG A 106 10.31 1.87 12.19
C ARG A 106 8.91 1.66 11.61
N ILE A 107 8.79 1.03 10.45
CA ILE A 107 7.50 0.65 9.87
C ILE A 107 6.91 -0.53 10.62
N GLU A 108 7.71 -1.53 11.00
CA GLU A 108 7.24 -2.70 11.76
C GLU A 108 6.69 -2.31 13.14
N ARG A 109 7.21 -1.22 13.75
CA ARG A 109 6.64 -0.63 14.97
C ARG A 109 5.22 -0.06 14.80
N LEU A 110 4.73 0.11 13.57
CA LEU A 110 3.33 0.44 13.28
C LEU A 110 2.42 -0.80 13.27
N GLY A 111 2.96 -2.00 13.54
CA GLY A 111 2.22 -3.27 13.47
C GLY A 111 2.12 -3.85 12.06
N ILE A 112 2.91 -3.35 11.11
CA ILE A 112 2.85 -3.70 9.69
C ILE A 112 4.04 -4.61 9.34
N LYS A 113 3.80 -5.77 8.73
CA LYS A 113 4.89 -6.62 8.23
C LYS A 113 5.61 -5.94 7.07
N VAL A 114 6.93 -5.90 7.08
CA VAL A 114 7.70 -5.29 5.98
C VAL A 114 8.39 -6.34 5.11
N ILE A 115 8.28 -6.18 3.80
CA ILE A 115 9.04 -6.93 2.80
C ILE A 115 9.86 -5.94 1.98
N SER A 116 11.15 -6.23 1.78
CA SER A 116 12.03 -5.41 0.95
C SER A 116 12.42 -6.16 -0.33
N THR A 117 12.27 -5.49 -1.48
CA THR A 117 12.59 -6.04 -2.80
C THR A 117 12.83 -4.90 -3.81
N ASN A 118 13.14 -5.21 -5.07
CA ASN A 118 13.13 -4.17 -6.12
C ASN A 118 11.69 -3.76 -6.45
N THR A 119 11.35 -2.49 -6.22
CA THR A 119 10.03 -1.93 -6.51
C THR A 119 10.00 -1.10 -7.80
N ILE A 120 11.17 -0.83 -8.40
CA ILE A 120 11.28 -0.05 -9.62
C ILE A 120 10.96 -0.93 -10.83
N MET A 121 9.83 -0.61 -11.49
CA MET A 121 9.33 -1.33 -12.68
C MET A 121 9.75 -0.64 -13.98
N ARG A 122 10.89 -1.04 -14.56
CA ARG A 122 11.40 -0.47 -15.82
C ARG A 122 10.84 -1.19 -17.04
N ASP A 123 10.62 -2.48 -16.93
CA ASP A 123 10.07 -3.33 -17.98
C ASP A 123 8.99 -4.30 -17.46
N LEU A 124 8.51 -5.19 -18.34
CA LEU A 124 7.52 -6.20 -17.97
C LEU A 124 8.06 -7.23 -16.98
N LYS A 125 9.35 -7.56 -17.06
CA LYS A 125 9.99 -8.54 -16.17
C LYS A 125 10.00 -8.02 -14.74
N ASP A 126 10.34 -6.75 -14.54
CA ASP A 126 10.28 -6.10 -13.22
C ASP A 126 8.87 -6.12 -12.64
N LYS A 127 7.85 -5.79 -13.45
CA LYS A 127 6.44 -5.84 -13.05
C LYS A 127 6.03 -7.24 -12.58
N VAL A 128 6.39 -8.26 -13.36
CA VAL A 128 6.07 -9.66 -13.03
C VAL A 128 6.78 -10.11 -11.76
N ASN A 129 8.05 -9.72 -11.57
CA ASN A 129 8.81 -10.08 -10.37
C ASN A 129 8.19 -9.44 -9.11
N LEU A 130 7.85 -8.15 -9.16
CA LEU A 130 7.19 -7.49 -8.05
C LEU A 130 5.81 -8.11 -7.76
N ALA A 131 5.03 -8.41 -8.79
CA ALA A 131 3.72 -9.06 -8.63
C ALA A 131 3.84 -10.45 -7.96
N LYS A 132 4.88 -11.23 -8.27
CA LYS A 132 5.12 -12.52 -7.58
C LYS A 132 5.36 -12.33 -6.09
N VAL A 133 6.19 -11.37 -5.70
CA VAL A 133 6.44 -11.04 -4.28
C VAL A 133 5.14 -10.66 -3.57
N VAL A 134 4.29 -9.85 -4.21
CA VAL A 134 2.96 -9.49 -3.68
C VAL A 134 2.09 -10.74 -3.47
N ILE A 135 1.96 -11.61 -4.48
CA ILE A 135 1.13 -12.82 -4.43
C ILE A 135 1.63 -13.80 -3.36
N GLU A 136 2.94 -13.91 -3.15
CA GLU A 136 3.51 -14.73 -2.08
C GLU A 136 3.03 -14.29 -0.69
N GLN A 137 2.82 -12.98 -0.47
CA GLN A 137 2.31 -12.46 0.80
C GLN A 137 0.82 -12.77 1.02
N VAL A 138 0.06 -13.00 -0.06
CA VAL A 138 -1.33 -13.48 0.03
C VAL A 138 -1.37 -14.94 0.49
N ARG A 139 -0.47 -15.78 -0.05
CA ARG A 139 -0.44 -17.23 0.20
C ARG A 139 0.15 -17.62 1.55
N GLY A 140 1.08 -16.81 2.09
CA GLY A 140 1.78 -17.10 3.34
C GLY A 140 0.89 -17.25 4.58
N SER A 141 -0.36 -16.78 4.53
CA SER A 141 -1.35 -16.97 5.60
C SER A 141 -2.00 -18.37 5.60
N ARG A 142 -1.82 -19.19 4.55
CA ARG A 142 -2.49 -20.51 4.43
C ARG A 142 -1.69 -21.71 5.00
N ASN A 143 -0.42 -21.54 5.37
CA ASN A 143 0.45 -22.67 5.79
C ASN A 143 0.73 -22.72 7.31
N GLN A 144 -0.28 -22.52 8.16
CA GLN A 144 -0.16 -22.79 9.62
C GLN A 144 -1.16 -23.84 10.16
N ILE A 145 -1.81 -24.62 9.30
CA ILE A 145 -2.60 -25.77 9.76
C ILE A 145 -2.29 -26.97 8.87
N LEU A 146 -1.26 -27.73 9.27
CA LEU A 146 -1.16 -29.19 9.16
C LEU A 146 -0.21 -29.69 10.26
#